data_AF-A0A847TYB9-F1
#
_entry.id   AF-A0A847TYB9-F1
#
_cell.length_a   1.000
_cell.length_b   1.000
_cell.length_c   1.000
_cell.angle_alpha   90.00
_cell.angle_beta   90.00
_cell.angle_gamma   90.00
#
_symmetry.space_group_name_H-M   'P 1'
#
loop_
_entity.id
_entity.type
_entity.pdbx_description
1 polymer ?
#
loop_
_entity_poly.entity_id
_entity_poly.type
_entity_poly.pdbx_seq_one_letter_code
_entity_poly.pdbx_strand_id
1 'polypeptide(L)'
;MDWERTVGGYALVTGAVTLAIWVLTVDGGPVMEPRTDPFALFASLVLGGLTGVSLLATGMGLVRRQLWARPLSLVAFGLLFAGVIDSAGYYAGVGRVGVVVALFVVCLATLAALGWSLLDARNRARRSAW
;
A
#
# COMPACT_ATOMS: atom_id res chain seq x y z
N MET A 1 19.34 1.51 -13.88
CA MET A 1 18.12 0.76 -13.48
C MET A 1 16.94 1.72 -13.53
N ASP A 2 15.89 1.39 -14.29
CA ASP A 2 14.68 2.23 -14.42
C ASP A 2 13.89 2.21 -13.10
N TRP A 3 14.18 3.13 -12.18
CA TRP A 3 13.57 3.16 -10.84
C TRP A 3 12.03 3.17 -10.88
N GLU A 4 11.44 3.84 -11.89
CA GLU A 4 9.99 3.93 -12.10
C GLU A 4 9.38 2.55 -12.39
N ARG A 5 10.13 1.68 -13.07
CA ARG A 5 9.69 0.31 -13.35
C ARG A 5 9.79 -0.58 -12.12
N THR A 6 10.83 -0.43 -11.31
CA THR A 6 10.98 -1.20 -10.06
C THR A 6 9.90 -0.82 -9.04
N VAL A 7 9.68 0.48 -8.82
CA VAL A 7 8.64 0.96 -7.90
C VAL A 7 7.24 0.67 -8.43
N GLY A 8 7.03 0.84 -9.74
CA GLY A 8 5.77 0.49 -10.39
C GLY A 8 5.46 -1.01 -10.29
N GLY A 9 6.46 -1.87 -10.49
CA GLY A 9 6.34 -3.32 -10.31
C GLY A 9 6.02 -3.70 -8.86
N TYR A 10 6.70 -3.10 -7.89
CA TYR A 10 6.40 -3.31 -6.47
C TYR A 10 4.97 -2.88 -6.11
N ALA A 11 4.52 -1.72 -6.60
CA ALA A 11 3.15 -1.24 -6.39
C ALA A 11 2.11 -2.18 -7.03
N LEU A 12 2.38 -2.72 -8.23
CA LEU A 12 1.50 -3.70 -8.87
C LEU A 12 1.41 -5.01 -8.09
N VAL A 13 2.55 -5.57 -7.69
CA VAL A 13 2.58 -6.84 -6.94
C VAL A 13 1.90 -6.65 -5.58
N THR A 14 2.27 -5.62 -4.84
CA THR A 14 1.68 -5.32 -3.53
C THR A 14 0.20 -5.01 -3.65
N GLY A 15 -0.20 -4.24 -4.67
CA GLY A 15 -1.59 -3.95 -4.98
C GLY A 15 -2.40 -5.21 -5.28
N ALA A 16 -1.87 -6.11 -6.12
CA ALA A 16 -2.52 -7.37 -6.46
C ALA A 16 -2.66 -8.30 -5.24
N VAL A 17 -1.62 -8.40 -4.40
CA VAL A 17 -1.67 -9.18 -3.15
C VAL A 17 -2.72 -8.58 -2.20
N THR A 18 -2.72 -7.26 -2.00
CA THR A 18 -3.72 -6.59 -1.17
C THR A 18 -5.13 -6.81 -1.69
N LEU A 19 -5.34 -6.76 -3.00
CA LEU A 19 -6.66 -6.97 -3.61
C LEU A 19 -7.09 -8.44 -3.52
N ALA A 20 -6.17 -9.39 -3.67
CA ALA A 20 -6.45 -10.81 -3.49
C ALA A 20 -6.85 -11.10 -2.03
N ILE A 21 -6.10 -10.58 -1.05
CA ILE A 21 -6.44 -10.69 0.37
C ILE A 21 -7.81 -10.05 0.62
N TRP A 22 -8.07 -8.87 0.06
CA TRP A 22 -9.35 -8.18 0.17
C TRP A 22 -10.51 -9.02 -0.39
N VAL A 23 -10.40 -9.56 -1.60
CA VAL A 23 -11.43 -10.43 -2.21
C VAL A 23 -11.69 -11.67 -1.35
N LEU A 24 -10.63 -12.33 -0.88
CA LEU A 24 -10.76 -13.50 0.01
C LEU A 24 -11.45 -13.13 1.34
N THR A 25 -11.24 -11.91 1.84
CA THR A 25 -11.88 -11.41 3.06
C THR A 25 -13.36 -11.08 2.84
N VAL A 26 -13.71 -10.62 1.63
CA VAL A 26 -15.10 -10.33 1.24
C VAL A 26 -15.89 -11.63 0.99
N ASP A 27 -15.29 -12.59 0.29
CA ASP A 27 -15.93 -13.84 -0.17
C ASP A 27 -15.95 -14.93 0.92
N GLY A 28 -14.93 -14.99 1.77
CA GLY A 28 -14.83 -15.97 2.86
C GLY A 28 -15.84 -15.75 4.01
N GLY A 29 -16.63 -14.68 3.99
CA GLY A 29 -17.47 -14.25 5.11
C GLY A 29 -16.64 -13.87 6.35
N PRO A 30 -17.27 -13.45 7.46
CA PRO A 30 -16.60 -12.97 8.69
C PRO A 30 -15.84 -14.06 9.48
N VAL A 31 -15.30 -15.08 8.81
CA VAL A 31 -14.75 -16.32 9.37
C VAL A 31 -13.27 -16.19 9.80
N MET A 32 -12.65 -15.00 9.71
CA MET A 32 -11.27 -14.75 10.17
C MET A 32 -11.15 -14.10 11.59
N GLU A 33 -12.25 -14.02 12.35
CA GLU A 33 -12.33 -13.59 13.78
C GLU A 33 -11.85 -12.14 14.09
N PRO A 34 -11.93 -11.64 15.34
CA PRO A 34 -13.11 -11.19 16.07
C PRO A 34 -13.14 -9.65 16.16
N ARG A 35 -13.40 -8.93 15.06
CA ARG A 35 -13.87 -7.55 15.20
C ARG A 35 -15.37 -7.59 15.50
N THR A 36 -15.72 -7.43 16.76
CA THR A 36 -17.10 -7.31 17.22
C THR A 36 -17.79 -6.04 16.71
N ASP A 37 -17.01 -5.05 16.27
CA ASP A 37 -17.52 -3.79 15.72
C ASP A 37 -17.72 -3.84 14.19
N PRO A 38 -18.97 -3.80 13.69
CA PRO A 38 -19.27 -3.80 12.25
C PRO A 38 -18.65 -2.61 11.51
N PHE A 39 -18.56 -1.46 12.18
CA PHE A 39 -17.94 -0.26 11.61
C PHE A 39 -16.43 -0.42 11.40
N ALA A 40 -15.74 -1.08 12.33
CA ALA A 40 -14.30 -1.33 12.21
C ALA A 40 -14.01 -2.34 11.09
N LEU A 41 -14.90 -3.31 10.86
CA LEU A 41 -14.82 -4.21 9.70
C LEU A 41 -15.03 -3.44 8.40
N PHE A 42 -16.10 -2.64 8.30
CA PHE A 42 -16.40 -1.87 7.10
C PHE A 42 -15.25 -0.89 6.76
N ALA A 43 -14.70 -0.21 7.76
CA ALA A 43 -13.58 0.70 7.58
C ALA A 43 -12.34 -0.01 7.03
N SER A 44 -11.94 -1.16 7.60
CA SER A 44 -10.79 -1.93 7.09
C SER A 44 -11.05 -2.52 5.70
N LEU A 45 -12.30 -2.88 5.39
CA LEU A 45 -12.69 -3.39 4.08
C LEU A 45 -12.62 -2.28 3.01
N VAL A 46 -13.16 -1.09 3.31
CA VAL A 46 -13.06 0.08 2.42
C VAL A 46 -11.61 0.51 2.25
N LEU A 47 -10.83 0.52 3.34
CA LEU A 47 -9.41 0.85 3.31
C LEU A 47 -8.64 -0.15 2.43
N GLY A 48 -8.85 -1.45 2.60
CA GLY A 48 -8.20 -2.49 1.79
C GLY A 48 -8.53 -2.37 0.30
N GLY A 49 -9.80 -2.16 -0.03
CA GLY A 49 -10.26 -1.98 -1.41
C GLY A 49 -9.66 -0.74 -2.07
N LEU A 50 -9.73 0.41 -1.39
CA LEU A 50 -9.12 1.66 -1.85
C LEU A 50 -7.61 1.53 -2.02
N THR A 51 -6.94 0.89 -1.07
CA THR A 51 -5.48 0.66 -1.11
C THR A 51 -5.09 -0.18 -2.32
N GLY A 52 -5.76 -1.31 -2.53
CA GLY A 52 -5.49 -2.21 -3.66
C GLY A 52 -5.69 -1.53 -5.01
N VAL A 53 -6.83 -0.87 -5.21
CA VAL A 53 -7.15 -0.16 -6.46
C VAL A 53 -6.15 0.99 -6.70
N SER A 54 -5.82 1.76 -5.65
CA SER A 54 -4.89 2.88 -5.76
C SER A 54 -3.46 2.41 -6.09
N LEU A 55 -3.01 1.30 -5.51
CA LEU A 55 -1.70 0.71 -5.80
C LEU A 55 -1.63 0.15 -7.21
N LEU A 56 -2.69 -0.51 -7.69
CA LEU A 56 -2.73 -1.00 -9.07
C LEU A 56 -2.73 0.16 -10.08
N ALA A 57 -3.57 1.18 -9.86
CA ALA A 57 -3.63 2.37 -10.72
C ALA A 57 -2.29 3.11 -10.74
N THR A 58 -1.67 3.27 -9.58
CA THR A 58 -0.34 3.87 -9.43
C THR A 58 0.73 3.04 -10.13
N GLY A 59 0.75 1.73 -9.92
CA GLY A 59 1.74 0.84 -10.49
C GLY A 59 1.68 0.84 -12.02
N MET A 60 0.46 0.78 -12.58
CA MET A 60 0.23 0.91 -14.02
C MET A 60 0.71 2.27 -14.55
N GLY A 61 0.43 3.34 -13.81
CA GLY A 61 0.84 4.70 -14.15
C GLY A 61 2.36 4.89 -14.11
N LEU A 62 3.05 4.34 -13.11
CA LEU A 62 4.50 4.43 -12.96
C LEU A 62 5.22 3.63 -14.06
N VAL A 63 4.74 2.43 -14.38
CA VAL A 63 5.30 1.60 -15.48
C VAL A 63 5.14 2.31 -16.84
N ARG A 64 4.02 3.03 -17.02
CA ARG A 64 3.74 3.83 -18.23
C ARG A 64 4.35 5.24 -18.19
N ARG A 65 5.15 5.57 -17.17
CA ARG A 65 5.79 6.89 -16.98
C ARG A 65 4.82 8.08 -17.03
N GLN A 66 3.59 7.88 -16.57
CA GLN A 66 2.56 8.92 -16.57
C GLN A 66 2.80 9.95 -15.45
N LEU A 67 2.64 11.23 -15.76
CA LEU A 67 2.90 12.34 -14.82
C LEU A 67 1.96 12.30 -13.60
N TRP A 68 0.74 11.80 -13.77
CA TRP A 68 -0.26 11.69 -12.69
C TRP A 68 0.01 10.53 -11.74
N ALA A 69 0.86 9.58 -12.12
CA ALA A 69 1.18 8.42 -11.30
C ALA A 69 1.95 8.81 -10.02
N ARG A 70 2.68 9.93 -10.04
CA ARG A 70 3.47 10.42 -8.91
C ARG A 70 2.62 10.89 -7.73
N PRO A 71 1.69 11.86 -7.88
CA PRO A 71 0.83 12.23 -6.77
C PRO A 71 -0.05 11.06 -6.31
N LEU A 72 -0.51 10.21 -7.24
CA LEU A 72 -1.28 9.02 -6.90
C LEU A 72 -0.46 8.01 -6.07
N SER A 73 0.84 7.90 -6.34
CA SER A 73 1.72 7.01 -5.56
C SER A 73 1.83 7.40 -4.09
N LEU A 74 1.84 8.70 -3.78
CA LEU A 74 1.86 9.17 -2.39
C LEU A 74 0.59 8.77 -1.66
N VAL A 75 -0.57 8.90 -2.32
CA VAL A 75 -1.86 8.48 -1.75
C VAL A 75 -1.89 6.97 -1.57
N ALA A 76 -1.53 6.20 -2.59
CA ALA A 76 -1.55 4.74 -2.56
C ALA A 76 -0.62 4.15 -1.49
N PHE A 77 0.59 4.67 -1.38
CA PHE A 77 1.54 4.23 -0.35
C PHE A 77 1.15 4.72 1.05
N GLY A 78 0.53 5.90 1.18
CA GLY A 78 -0.04 6.36 2.46
C GLY A 78 -1.18 5.45 2.95
N LEU A 79 -2.07 5.04 2.04
CA LEU A 79 -3.13 4.08 2.34
C LEU A 79 -2.57 2.71 2.72
N LEU A 80 -1.55 2.23 1.99
CA LEU A 80 -0.84 0.99 2.32
C LEU A 80 -0.22 1.06 3.71
N PHE A 81 0.44 2.16 4.05
CA PHE A 81 1.04 2.37 5.36
C PHE A 81 -0.02 2.35 6.48
N ALA A 82 -1.14 3.03 6.28
CA ALA A 82 -2.26 3.01 7.23
C ALA A 82 -2.81 1.58 7.42
N GLY A 83 -3.00 0.84 6.32
CA GLY A 83 -3.47 -0.55 6.37
C GLY A 83 -2.49 -1.51 7.04
N VAL A 84 -1.18 -1.31 6.84
CA VAL A 84 -0.14 -2.08 7.52
C VAL A 84 -0.13 -1.83 9.02
N ILE A 85 -0.30 -0.59 9.47
CA ILE A 85 -0.40 -0.26 10.91
C ILE A 85 -1.64 -0.89 11.54
N ASP A 86 -2.82 -0.74 10.90
CA ASP A 86 -4.08 -1.35 11.36
C ASP A 86 -3.94 -2.87 11.50
N SER A 87 -3.36 -3.51 10.47
CA SER A 87 -3.14 -4.95 10.47
C SER A 87 -2.10 -5.38 11.51
N ALA A 88 -0.98 -4.66 11.64
CA ALA A 88 0.07 -4.98 12.60
C ALA A 88 -0.43 -4.88 14.04
N GLY A 89 -1.23 -3.85 14.37
CA GLY A 89 -1.85 -3.71 15.68
C GLY A 89 -2.79 -4.87 16.01
N TYR A 90 -3.61 -5.29 15.03
CA TYR A 90 -4.48 -6.44 15.17
C TYR A 90 -3.70 -7.75 15.40
N TYR A 91 -2.74 -8.08 14.53
CA TYR A 91 -1.97 -9.32 14.64
C TYR A 91 -1.02 -9.35 15.84
N ALA A 92 -0.57 -8.20 16.33
CA ALA A 92 0.14 -8.08 17.59
C ALA A 92 -0.77 -8.45 18.77
N GLY A 93 -2.03 -8.00 18.77
CA GLY A 93 -3.03 -8.38 19.78
C GLY A 93 -3.40 -9.87 19.75
N VAL A 94 -3.40 -10.48 18.57
CA VAL A 94 -3.70 -11.93 18.39
C VAL A 94 -2.45 -12.81 18.62
N GLY A 95 -1.28 -12.23 18.90
CA GLY A 95 -0.04 -12.96 19.21
C GLY A 95 0.64 -13.60 17.99
N ARG A 96 0.26 -13.24 16.76
CA ARG A 96 0.86 -13.78 15.52
C ARG A 96 2.06 -12.97 15.07
N VAL A 97 3.17 -13.10 15.81
CA VAL A 97 4.41 -12.33 15.62
C VAL A 97 4.99 -12.44 14.21
N GLY A 98 4.91 -13.61 13.57
CA GLY A 98 5.44 -13.82 12.22
C GLY A 98 4.79 -12.93 11.14
N VAL A 99 3.48 -12.70 11.25
CA VAL A 99 2.74 -11.82 10.32
C VAL A 99 3.09 -10.36 10.55
N VAL A 100 3.28 -9.97 11.83
CA VAL A 100 3.70 -8.61 12.20
C VAL A 100 5.08 -8.29 11.63
N VAL A 101 6.03 -9.22 11.69
CA VAL A 101 7.38 -9.02 11.11
C VAL A 101 7.30 -8.87 9.59
N ALA A 102 6.51 -9.69 8.90
CA ALA A 102 6.31 -9.57 7.45
C ALA A 102 5.70 -8.21 7.06
N LEU A 103 4.68 -7.77 7.81
CA LEU A 103 4.06 -6.44 7.65
C LEU A 103 5.05 -5.30 7.89
N PHE A 104 5.95 -5.46 8.87
CA PHE A 104 7.00 -4.47 9.15
C PHE A 104 8.01 -4.34 8.01
N VAL A 105 8.38 -5.47 7.37
CA VAL A 105 9.26 -5.46 6.18
C VAL A 105 8.58 -4.73 5.01
N VAL A 106 7.30 -5.01 4.77
CA VAL A 106 6.50 -4.30 3.74
C VAL A 106 6.40 -2.80 4.06
N CYS A 107 6.25 -2.44 5.34
CA CYS A 107 6.25 -1.06 5.82
C CYS A 107 7.55 -0.33 5.46
N LEU A 108 8.70 -0.92 5.81
CA LEU A 108 10.03 -0.39 5.51
C LEU A 108 10.28 -0.24 4.01
N ALA A 109 9.90 -1.25 3.21
CA ALA A 109 10.01 -1.19 1.75
C ALA A 109 9.17 -0.06 1.17
N THR A 110 7.97 0.14 1.69
CA THR A 110 7.05 1.22 1.29
C THR A 110 7.59 2.59 1.65
N LEU A 111 8.13 2.76 2.86
CA LEU A 111 8.75 4.01 3.29
C LEU A 111 9.99 4.35 2.46
N ALA A 112 10.82 3.35 2.14
CA ALA A 112 11.97 3.55 1.26
C ALA A 112 11.53 4.00 -0.15
N ALA A 113 10.50 3.36 -0.71
CA ALA A 113 9.94 3.73 -2.02
C ALA A 113 9.35 5.16 -2.02
N LEU A 114 8.62 5.52 -0.96
CA LEU A 114 8.02 6.84 -0.80
C LEU A 114 9.06 7.95 -0.56
N GLY A 115 10.05 7.67 0.28
CA GLY A 115 11.17 8.60 0.51
C GLY A 115 11.92 8.90 -0.79
N TRP A 116 12.15 7.88 -1.62
CA TRP A 116 12.78 8.07 -2.92
C TRP A 116 11.91 8.85 -3.91
N SER A 117 10.59 8.60 -3.95
CA SER A 117 9.69 9.34 -4.84
C SER A 117 9.62 10.83 -4.48
N LEU A 118 9.67 11.16 -3.18
CA LEU A 118 9.71 12.54 -2.68
C LEU A 118 11.04 13.23 -3.00
N LEU A 119 12.17 12.52 -2.85
CA LEU A 119 13.49 13.06 -3.20
C LEU A 119 13.62 13.35 -4.70
N ASP A 120 13.10 12.46 -5.57
CA ASP A 120 13.11 12.71 -7.02
C ASP A 120 12.20 13.89 -7.39
N ALA A 121 11.03 14.03 -6.78
CA ALA A 121 10.15 15.17 -6.98
C ALA A 121 10.85 16.49 -6.58
N ARG A 122 11.52 16.51 -5.42
CA ARG A 122 12.26 17.68 -4.93
C ARG A 122 13.43 18.06 -5.85
N ASN A 123 14.17 17.07 -6.35
CA ASN A 123 15.33 17.29 -7.19
C ASN A 123 14.98 17.79 -8.60
N ARG A 124 13.77 17.52 -9.10
CA ARG A 124 13.29 18.07 -10.38
C ARG A 124 12.76 19.49 -10.24
N ALA A 125 12.00 19.78 -9.18
CA ALA A 125 11.55 21.14 -8.88
C ALA A 125 12.74 22.11 -8.72
N ARG A 126 13.86 21.64 -8.18
CA ARG A 126 15.12 22.42 -8.11
C ARG A 126 15.80 22.63 -9.47
N ARG A 127 15.60 21.74 -10.45
CA ARG A 127 16.23 21.85 -11.78
C ARG A 127 15.45 22.73 -12.76
N SER A 128 14.15 22.91 -12.56
CA SER A 128 13.32 23.83 -13.37
C SER A 128 13.36 25.29 -12.90
N ALA A 129 14.08 25.57 -11.81
CA ALA A 129 14.28 26.90 -11.26
C ALA A 129 15.58 27.58 -11.75
N TRP A 130 16.28 26.95 -12.69
CA TRP A 130 17.45 27.44 -13.42
C TRP A 130 17.20 27.31 -14.92
#